data_AF-T1GHZ8-F1
#
_entry.id   AF-T1GHZ8-F1
#
_cell.length_a   1.000
_cell.length_b   1.000
_cell.length_c   1.000
_cell.angle_alpha   90.00
_cell.angle_beta   90.00
_cell.angle_gamma   90.00
#
_symmetry.space_group_name_H-M   'P 1'
#
loop_
_entity.id
_entity.type
_entity.pdbx_description
1 polymer ?
#
loop_
_entity_poly.entity_id
_entity_poly.type
_entity_poly.pdbx_seq_one_letter_code
_entity_poly.pdbx_strand_id
1 'polypeptide(L)'
;MNMKMPDFNVKKLVKEAGTQLSRVVQLTEEKLGTSERTELDSHFENLADRADCTKNWTEKMVKNTEAVLIPNPANRVEDFIFTKIEKDKPARLSNY
;
A
#
# COMPACT_ATOMS: atom_id res chain seq x y z
N MET A 1 56.39 43.48 33.11
CA MET A 1 55.04 43.53 32.50
C MET A 1 54.32 42.24 32.89
N ASN A 2 53.31 42.31 33.76
CA ASN A 2 52.48 41.14 34.10
C ASN A 2 51.33 41.06 33.09
N MET A 3 51.42 40.12 32.14
CA MET A 3 50.31 39.79 31.23
C MET A 3 49.23 39.04 32.01
N LYS A 4 48.01 39.57 32.00
CA LYS A 4 46.80 38.86 32.47
C LYS A 4 46.46 37.74 31.49
N MET A 5 46.32 36.52 31.99
CA MET A 5 45.71 35.43 31.22
C MET A 5 44.19 35.68 31.08
N PRO A 6 43.60 35.48 29.91
CA PRO A 6 42.15 35.63 29.71
C PRO A 6 41.41 34.47 30.41
N ASP A 7 40.37 34.81 31.18
CA ASP A 7 39.51 33.83 31.85
C ASP A 7 38.79 32.94 30.83
N PHE A 8 39.25 31.70 30.69
CA PHE A 8 38.64 30.70 29.82
C PHE A 8 37.29 30.26 30.40
N ASN A 9 36.21 30.86 29.91
CA ASN A 9 34.86 30.63 30.42
C ASN A 9 34.21 29.39 29.78
N VAL A 10 34.58 28.20 30.28
CA VAL A 10 34.05 26.89 29.88
C VAL A 10 32.51 26.87 29.81
N LYS A 11 31.83 27.63 30.68
CA LYS A 11 30.36 27.70 30.71
C LYS A 11 29.76 28.33 29.44
N LYS A 12 30.46 29.27 28.80
CA LYS A 12 30.01 29.83 27.51
C LYS A 12 30.18 28.82 26.38
N LEU A 13 31.30 28.12 26.34
CA LEU A 13 31.59 27.09 25.32
C LEU A 13 30.55 25.95 25.36
N VAL A 14 30.22 25.46 26.56
CA VAL A 14 29.22 24.39 26.74
C VAL A 14 27.82 24.86 26.34
N LYS A 15 27.47 26.12 26.65
CA LYS A 15 26.18 26.70 26.27
C LYS A 15 26.05 26.86 24.74
N GLU A 16 27.10 27.34 24.09
CA GLU A 16 27.13 27.51 22.63
C GLU A 16 27.10 26.15 21.91
N ALA A 17 27.84 25.16 22.39
CA ALA A 17 27.81 23.78 21.87
C ALA A 17 26.42 23.13 22.03
N GLY A 18 25.77 23.30 23.19
CA GLY A 18 24.41 22.77 23.41
C GLY A 18 23.38 23.38 22.45
N THR A 19 23.50 24.68 22.15
CA THR A 19 22.59 25.36 21.22
C THR A 19 22.79 24.91 19.77
N GLN A 20 24.03 24.57 19.39
CA GLN A 20 24.34 24.04 18.07
C GLN A 20 23.89 22.59 17.92
N LEU A 21 24.05 21.76 18.95
CA LEU A 21 23.54 20.39 18.98
C LEU A 21 22.01 20.36 18.84
N SER A 22 21.29 21.22 19.58
CA SER A 22 19.83 21.33 19.44
C SER A 22 19.39 21.74 18.03
N ARG A 23 20.13 22.63 17.36
CA ARG A 23 19.86 22.99 15.96
C ARG A 23 20.13 21.84 14.99
N VAL A 24 21.18 21.05 15.22
CA VAL A 24 21.46 19.86 14.40
C VAL A 24 20.37 18.81 14.60
N VAL A 25 19.95 18.57 15.85
CA VAL A 25 18.83 17.66 16.16
C VAL A 25 17.55 18.11 15.48
N GLN A 26 17.20 19.40 15.58
CA GLN A 26 16.05 19.97 14.87
C GLN A 26 16.17 19.85 13.34
N LEU A 27 17.34 20.11 12.76
CA LEU A 27 17.56 19.93 11.33
C LEU A 27 17.42 18.47 10.91
N THR A 28 17.89 17.51 11.73
CA THR A 28 17.67 16.09 11.46
C THR A 28 16.22 15.66 11.68
N GLU A 29 15.52 16.21 12.68
CA GLU A 29 14.09 15.94 12.91
C GLU A 29 13.23 16.51 11.79
N GLU A 30 13.54 17.71 11.29
CA GLU A 30 12.90 18.26 10.11
C GLU A 30 13.23 17.41 8.88
N LYS A 31 14.50 17.06 8.63
CA LYS A 31 14.88 16.27 7.43
C LYS A 31 14.41 14.81 7.46
N LEU A 32 14.29 14.18 8.63
CA LEU A 32 13.77 12.82 8.78
C LEU A 32 12.25 12.79 8.97
N GLY A 33 11.67 13.82 9.61
CA GLY A 33 10.23 14.00 9.80
C GLY A 33 9.50 14.56 8.57
N THR A 34 10.24 15.21 7.65
CA THR A 34 9.81 15.51 6.28
C THR A 34 10.35 14.50 5.28
N SER A 35 10.67 13.27 5.70
CA SER A 35 10.58 12.16 4.76
C SER A 35 9.09 11.97 4.51
N GLU A 36 8.56 12.83 3.64
CA GLU A 36 7.24 12.80 3.07
C GLU A 36 6.82 11.34 2.99
N ARG A 37 5.79 10.97 3.74
CA ARG A 37 5.10 9.68 3.57
C ARG A 37 4.87 9.58 2.07
N THR A 38 5.66 8.75 1.39
CA THR A 38 5.91 8.85 -0.05
C THR A 38 4.57 9.06 -0.73
N GLU A 39 4.29 10.21 -1.35
CA GLU A 39 2.93 10.51 -1.84
C GLU A 39 2.44 9.43 -2.82
N LEU A 40 3.41 8.81 -3.52
CA LEU A 40 3.26 7.63 -4.37
C LEU A 40 2.68 6.40 -3.67
N ASP A 41 2.92 6.21 -2.38
CA ASP A 41 2.41 5.11 -1.56
C ASP A 41 0.89 5.20 -1.40
N SER A 42 0.38 6.39 -1.06
CA SER A 42 -1.05 6.59 -0.86
C SER A 42 -1.87 6.41 -2.15
N HIS A 43 -1.34 6.82 -3.31
CA HIS A 43 -2.02 6.62 -4.58
C HIS A 43 -2.01 5.15 -4.99
N PHE A 44 -0.87 4.48 -4.82
CA PHE A 44 -0.74 3.06 -5.14
C PHE A 44 -1.69 2.22 -4.28
N GLU A 45 -1.74 2.45 -2.97
CA GLU A 45 -2.68 1.78 -2.06
C GLU A 45 -4.14 1.99 -2.50
N ASN A 46 -4.52 3.24 -2.83
CA ASN A 46 -5.87 3.51 -3.35
C ASN A 46 -6.16 2.81 -4.69
N LEU A 47 -5.17 2.69 -5.58
CA LEU A 47 -5.33 1.95 -6.84
C LEU A 47 -5.45 0.45 -6.59
N ALA A 48 -4.64 -0.10 -5.68
CA ALA A 48 -4.67 -1.50 -5.29
C ALA A 48 -6.02 -1.87 -4.68
N ASP A 49 -6.51 -1.08 -3.72
CA ASP A 49 -7.83 -1.25 -3.10
C ASP A 49 -8.96 -1.24 -4.14
N ARG A 50 -8.90 -0.31 -5.09
CA ARG A 50 -9.88 -0.23 -6.18
C ARG A 50 -9.78 -1.41 -7.14
N ALA A 51 -8.57 -1.87 -7.45
CA ALA A 51 -8.36 -3.04 -8.29
C ALA A 51 -8.93 -4.31 -7.62
N ASP A 52 -8.68 -4.50 -6.33
CA ASP A 52 -9.20 -5.62 -5.56
C ASP A 52 -10.73 -5.57 -5.43
N CYS A 53 -11.29 -4.40 -5.13
CA CYS A 53 -12.74 -4.22 -5.12
C CYS A 53 -13.36 -4.55 -6.47
N THR A 54 -12.75 -4.06 -7.55
CA THR A 54 -13.23 -4.29 -8.93
C THR A 54 -13.15 -5.76 -9.29
N LYS A 55 -12.02 -6.43 -9.03
CA LYS A 55 -11.84 -7.86 -9.24
C LYS A 55 -12.91 -8.67 -8.51
N ASN A 56 -13.11 -8.39 -7.21
CA ASN A 56 -14.11 -9.08 -6.40
C ASN A 56 -15.53 -8.87 -6.94
N TRP A 57 -15.84 -7.67 -7.41
CA TRP A 57 -17.14 -7.37 -8.00
C TRP A 57 -17.36 -8.10 -9.33
N THR A 58 -16.36 -8.09 -10.22
CA THR A 58 -16.40 -8.78 -11.50
C THR A 58 -16.53 -10.30 -11.31
N GLU A 59 -15.77 -10.90 -10.39
CA GLU A 59 -15.88 -12.33 -10.09
C GLU A 59 -17.26 -12.72 -9.56
N LYS A 60 -17.86 -11.88 -8.70
CA LYS A 60 -19.23 -12.10 -8.22
C LYS A 60 -20.25 -12.00 -9.35
N MET A 61 -20.10 -11.01 -10.23
CA MET A 61 -20.99 -10.83 -11.37
C MET A 61 -20.97 -12.06 -12.29
N VAL A 62 -19.78 -12.54 -12.66
CA VAL A 62 -19.63 -13.76 -13.47
C VAL A 62 -20.30 -14.96 -12.80
N LYS A 63 -20.01 -15.22 -11.51
CA LYS A 63 -20.63 -16.33 -10.77
C LYS A 63 -22.15 -16.24 -10.69
N ASN A 64 -22.70 -15.04 -10.51
CA ASN A 64 -24.14 -14.81 -10.45
C ASN A 64 -24.78 -15.02 -11.82
N THR A 65 -24.17 -14.51 -12.89
CA THR A 65 -24.64 -14.74 -14.26
C THR A 65 -24.61 -16.23 -14.61
N GLU A 66 -23.54 -16.94 -14.26
CA GLU A 66 -23.45 -18.39 -14.44
C GLU A 66 -24.55 -19.14 -13.69
N ALA A 67 -24.86 -18.74 -12.46
CA ALA A 67 -25.93 -19.35 -11.67
C ALA A 67 -27.33 -19.10 -12.26
N VAL A 68 -27.54 -17.98 -12.94
CA VAL A 68 -28.81 -17.69 -13.64
C VAL A 68 -28.94 -18.52 -14.91
N LEU A 69 -27.87 -18.61 -15.71
CA LEU A 69 -27.85 -19.37 -16.96
C LEU A 69 -27.92 -20.89 -16.71
N ILE A 70 -27.18 -21.36 -15.70
CA ILE A 70 -27.04 -22.78 -15.35
C ILE A 70 -27.29 -22.91 -13.83
N PRO A 71 -28.56 -23.08 -13.41
CA PRO A 71 -28.92 -23.09 -11.99
C PRO A 71 -28.38 -24.32 -11.26
N ASN A 72 -28.24 -25.45 -11.97
CA ASN A 72 -27.73 -26.68 -11.38
C ASN A 72 -26.20 -26.58 -11.15
N PRO A 73 -25.71 -26.68 -9.89
CA PRO A 73 -24.29 -26.60 -9.59
C PRO A 73 -23.46 -27.74 -10.20
N ALA A 74 -24.02 -28.95 -10.35
CA ALA A 74 -23.30 -30.06 -10.96
C ALA A 74 -22.95 -29.77 -12.42
N ASN A 75 -23.91 -29.19 -13.15
CA ASN A 75 -23.74 -28.79 -14.55
C ASN A 75 -22.68 -27.68 -14.69
N ARG A 76 -22.62 -26.74 -13.73
CA ARG A 76 -21.59 -25.68 -13.74
C ARG A 76 -20.17 -26.25 -13.60
N VAL A 77 -19.98 -27.20 -12.68
CA VAL A 77 -18.68 -27.85 -12.48
C VAL A 77 -18.31 -28.69 -13.70
N GLU A 78 -19.27 -29.43 -14.24
CA GLU A 78 -19.11 -30.18 -15.48
C GLU A 78 -18.66 -29.26 -16.63
N ASP A 79 -19.40 -28.18 -16.90
CA ASP A 79 -19.07 -27.23 -17.96
C ASP A 79 -17.70 -26.56 -17.77
N PHE A 80 -17.31 -26.28 -16.52
CA PHE A 80 -15.97 -25.78 -16.22
C PHE A 80 -14.89 -26.79 -16.65
N ILE A 81 -15.07 -28.07 -16.31
CA ILE A 81 -14.15 -29.15 -16.69
C ILE A 81 -14.11 -29.32 -18.20
N PHE A 82 -15.28 -29.40 -18.86
CA PHE A 82 -15.37 -29.53 -20.32
C PHE A 82 -14.69 -28.37 -21.06
N THR A 83 -14.83 -27.14 -20.54
CA THR A 83 -14.13 -25.97 -21.06
C THR A 83 -12.62 -26.08 -20.90
N LYS A 84 -12.14 -26.64 -19.78
CA LYS A 84 -10.69 -26.81 -19.52
C LYS A 84 -10.03 -27.92 -20.33
N ILE A 85 -10.79 -28.94 -20.72
CA ILE A 85 -10.30 -30.05 -21.56
C ILE A 85 -10.63 -29.87 -23.05
N GLU A 86 -11.12 -28.67 -23.43
CA GLU A 86 -11.47 -28.30 -24.81
C GLU A 86 -12.43 -29.29 -25.50
N LYS A 87 -13.39 -29.82 -24.74
CA LYS A 87 -14.42 -30.73 -25.26
C LYS A 87 -15.77 -30.03 -25.37
N ASP A 88 -16.57 -30.50 -26.32
CA ASP A 88 -17.93 -30.03 -26.50
C ASP A 88 -18.79 -30.30 -25.26
N LYS A 89 -19.55 -29.27 -24.87
CA LYS A 89 -20.45 -29.33 -23.72
C LYS A 89 -21.72 -30.10 -24.09
N PRO A 90 -22.32 -30.85 -23.15
CA PRO A 90 -23.61 -31.48 -23.40
C PRO A 90 -24.69 -30.41 -23.66
N ALA A 91 -25.45 -30.59 -24.74
CA ALA A 91 -26.57 -29.70 -25.07
C ALA A 91 -27.66 -29.83 -24.00
N ARG A 92 -27.94 -28.74 -23.28
CA ARG A 92 -28.97 -28.67 -22.24
C ARG A 92 -29.81 -27.42 -22.45
N LEU A 93 -31.07 -27.49 -22.03
CA LEU A 93 -31.93 -26.31 -21.94
C LEU A 93 -31.35 -25.41 -20.83
N SER A 94 -30.85 -24.24 -21.19
CA SER A 94 -30.62 -23.17 -20.23
C SER A 94 -31.97 -22.52 -19.90
N ASN A 95 -32.01 -21.61 -18.92
CA ASN A 95 -33.24 -20.87 -18.59
C ASN A 95 -33.65 -19.85 -19.68
N TYR A 96 -33.31 -20.07 -20.95
CA TYR A 96 -33.55 -19.17 -22.08
C TYR A 96 -34.15 -19.91 -23.28
#